data_AF-A0AB37ID75-F1
#
_entry.id   AF-A0AB37ID75-F1
#
_cell.length_a   1.000
_cell.length_b   1.000
_cell.length_c   1.000
_cell.angle_alpha   90.00
_cell.angle_beta   90.00
_cell.angle_gamma   90.00
#
_symmetry.space_group_name_H-M   'P 1'
#
loop_
_entity.id
_entity.type
_entity.pdbx_description
1 polymer ?
#
loop_
_entity_poly.entity_id
_entity_poly.type
_entity_poly.pdbx_seq_one_letter_code
_entity_poly.pdbx_strand_id
1 'polypeptide(L)'
;MLYGEGFNDEVIERATSAVQQAELIVIVGTRFQVHPFCDLIQFRNTKSQILVINQEPIQLDQEYDFLQTDGAIVFEKLSKGANYDH
;
A
#
# COMPACT_ATOMS: atom_id res chain seq x y z
N MET A 1 -8.01 14.75 7.29
CA MET A 1 -7.10 15.87 7.02
C MET A 1 -7.89 16.97 6.33
N LEU A 2 -7.97 18.14 6.96
CA LEU A 2 -8.41 19.37 6.31
C LEU A 2 -7.19 20.05 5.67
N TYR A 3 -7.39 20.74 4.54
CA TYR A 3 -6.34 21.58 3.95
C TYR A 3 -5.87 22.62 4.98
N GLY A 4 -4.65 22.48 5.50
CA GLY A 4 -4.02 23.45 6.40
C GLY A 4 -3.45 22.88 7.70
N GLU A 5 -3.83 21.67 8.10
CA GLU A 5 -3.15 20.95 9.18
C GLU A 5 -2.07 20.05 8.53
N GLY A 6 -0.80 20.33 8.82
CA GLY A 6 0.30 19.44 8.45
C GLY A 6 0.04 18.03 8.99
N PHE A 7 0.53 17.02 8.28
CA PHE A 7 0.53 15.68 8.86
C PHE A 7 1.31 15.71 10.18
N ASN A 8 0.83 15.01 11.20
CA ASN A 8 1.61 14.83 12.42
C ASN A 8 2.93 14.16 12.01
N ASP A 9 4.06 14.83 12.24
CA ASP A 9 5.39 14.37 11.84
C ASP A 9 5.66 12.95 12.35
N GLU A 10 5.21 12.61 13.56
CA GLU A 10 5.34 11.27 14.13
C GLU A 10 4.63 10.20 13.29
N VAL A 11 3.48 10.53 12.68
CA VAL A 11 2.73 9.61 11.82
C VAL A 11 3.49 9.37 10.52
N ILE A 12 4.09 10.41 9.93
CA ILE A 12 4.88 10.29 8.71
C ILE A 12 6.16 9.50 8.96
N GLU A 13 6.85 9.76 10.07
CA GLU A 13 8.06 9.02 10.47
C GLU A 13 7.77 7.54 10.66
N ARG A 14 6.69 7.20 11.38
CA ARG A 14 6.28 5.81 11.59
C ARG A 14 5.90 5.11 10.28
N ALA A 15 5.16 5.80 9.40
CA ALA A 15 4.80 5.25 8.08
C ALA A 15 6.05 5.00 7.23
N THR A 16 6.98 5.95 7.21
CA THR A 16 8.24 5.85 6.48
C THR A 16 9.08 4.68 6.99
N SER A 17 9.22 4.55 8.31
CA SER A 17 9.96 3.46 8.95
C SER A 17 9.35 2.08 8.64
N ALA A 18 8.02 1.98 8.64
CA ALA A 18 7.33 0.74 8.27
C ALA A 18 7.58 0.37 6.81
N VAL A 19 7.51 1.33 5.89
CA VAL A 19 7.76 1.11 4.45
C VAL A 19 9.23 0.73 4.18
N GLN A 20 10.18 1.33 4.90
CA GLN A 20 11.60 0.98 4.81
C GLN A 20 11.89 -0.47 5.25
N GLN A 21 11.17 -0.98 6.24
CA GLN A 21 11.37 -2.32 6.78
C GLN A 21 10.55 -3.41 6.08
N ALA A 22 9.57 -3.02 5.26
CA ALA A 22 8.69 -3.97 4.60
C ALA A 22 9.40 -4.79 3.52
N GLU A 23 9.17 -6.10 3.51
CA GLU A 23 9.54 -7.00 2.42
C GLU A 23 8.46 -7.07 1.33
N LEU A 24 7.22 -6.71 1.67
CA LEU A 24 6.08 -6.61 0.77
C LEU A 24 5.27 -5.36 1.09
N ILE A 25 4.95 -4.58 0.06
CA ILE A 25 4.05 -3.43 0.13
C ILE A 25 2.80 -3.74 -0.69
N VAL A 26 1.63 -3.66 -0.05
CA VAL A 26 0.34 -3.89 -0.72
C VAL A 26 -0.43 -2.57 -0.82
N ILE A 27 -0.64 -2.09 -2.03
CA ILE A 27 -1.40 -0.87 -2.32
C ILE A 27 -2.80 -1.27 -2.77
N VAL A 28 -3.85 -0.83 -2.05
CA VAL A 28 -5.21 -1.31 -2.27
C VAL A 28 -6.19 -0.15 -2.46
N GLY A 29 -7.03 -0.22 -3.51
CA GLY A 29 -8.22 0.62 -3.65
C GLY A 29 -7.95 2.13 -3.72
N THR A 30 -6.80 2.53 -4.27
CA THR A 30 -6.39 3.94 -4.38
C THR A 30 -5.77 4.21 -5.73
N ARG A 31 -5.93 5.45 -6.23
CA ARG A 31 -5.21 5.93 -7.42
C ARG A 31 -3.74 6.24 -7.16
N PHE A 32 -3.35 6.33 -5.88
CA PHE A 32 -1.98 6.54 -5.44
C PHE A 32 -1.32 7.84 -5.97
N GLN A 33 -2.06 8.96 -5.95
CA GLN A 33 -1.60 10.26 -6.49
C GLN A 33 -1.57 11.41 -5.46
N VAL A 34 -1.96 11.14 -4.22
CA VAL A 34 -2.09 12.19 -3.19
C VAL A 34 -0.81 12.28 -2.38
N HIS A 35 -0.09 13.41 -2.51
CA HIS A 35 1.05 13.73 -1.68
C HIS A 35 0.62 14.12 -0.25
N PRO A 36 1.43 13.83 0.78
CA PRO A 36 2.72 13.13 0.75
C PRO A 36 2.59 11.59 0.78
N PHE A 37 1.36 11.04 0.78
CA PHE A 37 1.14 9.61 0.95
C PHE A 37 1.79 8.75 -0.14
N CYS A 38 1.68 9.15 -1.42
CA CYS A 38 2.29 8.39 -2.51
C CYS A 38 3.83 8.43 -2.48
N ASP A 39 4.45 9.45 -1.87
CA ASP A 39 5.91 9.54 -1.77
C ASP A 39 6.51 8.50 -0.83
N LEU A 40 5.70 7.91 0.06
CA LEU A 40 6.16 6.85 0.97
C LEU A 40 6.82 5.70 0.20
N ILE A 41 6.37 5.40 -1.02
CA ILE A 41 6.92 4.31 -1.83
C ILE A 41 8.39 4.52 -2.18
N GLN A 42 8.86 5.78 -2.20
CA GLN A 42 10.25 6.11 -2.51
C GLN A 42 11.20 5.65 -1.39
N PHE A 43 10.69 5.48 -0.16
CA PHE A 43 11.46 5.01 0.99
C PHE A 43 11.46 3.48 1.12
N ARG A 44 10.86 2.75 0.19
CA ARG A 44 10.83 1.28 0.27
C ARG A 44 12.23 0.69 0.28
N ASN A 45 12.36 -0.49 0.90
CA ASN A 45 13.50 -1.34 0.63
C ASN A 45 13.52 -1.71 -0.87
N THR A 46 14.66 -1.62 -1.54
CA THR A 46 14.76 -1.97 -2.97
C THR A 46 14.44 -3.44 -3.23
N LYS A 47 14.58 -4.30 -2.22
CA LYS A 47 14.20 -5.71 -2.28
C LYS A 47 12.72 -5.95 -2.03
N SER A 48 11.97 -4.95 -1.57
CA SER A 48 10.55 -5.14 -1.28
C SER A 48 9.78 -5.40 -2.57
N GLN A 49 8.85 -6.35 -2.53
CA GLN A 49 7.89 -6.56 -3.60
C GLN A 49 6.75 -5.56 -3.47
N ILE A 50 6.17 -5.16 -4.59
CA ILE A 50 4.96 -4.32 -4.62
C ILE A 50 3.83 -5.14 -5.23
N LEU A 51 2.72 -5.22 -4.52
CA LEU A 51 1.46 -5.73 -5.03
C LEU A 51 0.42 -4.61 -5.04
N VAL A 52 -0.16 -4.36 -6.20
CA VAL A 52 -1.28 -3.43 -6.36
C VAL A 52 -2.57 -4.23 -6.54
N ILE A 53 -3.53 -3.99 -5.67
CA ILE A 53 -4.89 -4.56 -5.76
C ILE A 53 -5.86 -3.41 -6.02
N ASN A 54 -6.24 -3.23 -7.27
CA ASN A 54 -7.11 -2.12 -7.64
C ASN A 54 -7.96 -2.45 -8.87
N GLN A 55 -9.07 -1.74 -9.04
CA GLN A 55 -9.93 -1.92 -10.21
C GLN A 55 -9.32 -1.31 -11.49
N GLU A 56 -8.49 -0.28 -11.32
CA GLU A 56 -7.79 0.44 -12.39
C GLU A 56 -6.27 0.41 -12.13
N PRO A 57 -5.42 0.40 -13.18
CA PRO A 57 -3.98 0.48 -13.00
C PRO A 57 -3.57 1.81 -12.35
N ILE A 58 -2.45 1.80 -11.63
CA ILE A 58 -1.81 3.01 -11.08
C ILE A 58 -0.47 3.25 -11.77
N GLN A 59 0.03 4.48 -11.70
CA GLN A 59 1.35 4.82 -12.21
C GLN A 59 2.37 4.72 -11.07
N LEU A 60 3.34 3.83 -11.25
CA LEU A 60 4.51 3.70 -10.38
C LEU A 60 5.74 3.57 -11.29
N ASP A 61 6.84 4.21 -10.91
CA ASP A 61 8.11 4.07 -11.62
C ASP A 61 8.77 2.71 -11.35
N GLN A 62 8.38 2.04 -10.26
CA GLN A 62 8.94 0.76 -9.88
C GLN A 62 8.10 -0.40 -10.41
N GLU A 63 8.74 -1.55 -10.65
CA GLU A 63 8.03 -2.77 -10.98
C GLU A 63 7.09 -3.21 -9.86
N TYR A 64 5.90 -3.66 -10.24
CA TYR A 64 4.86 -4.13 -9.34
C TYR A 64 4.01 -5.23 -9.99
N ASP A 65 3.48 -6.11 -9.16
CA ASP A 65 2.44 -7.05 -9.54
C ASP A 65 1.07 -6.36 -9.46
N PHE A 66 0.21 -6.59 -10.46
CA PHE A 66 -1.12 -5.99 -10.51
C PHE A 66 -2.22 -7.05 -10.48
N LEU A 67 -3.05 -6.99 -9.44
CA LEU A 67 -4.27 -7.78 -9.33
C LEU A 67 -5.48 -6.87 -9.57
N GLN A 68 -6.08 -7.00 -10.76
CA GLN A 68 -7.23 -6.18 -11.15
C GLN A 68 -8.52 -6.69 -10.52
N THR A 69 -8.90 -6.14 -9.37
CA THR A 69 -10.12 -6.50 -8.63
C THR A 69 -10.47 -5.44 -7.59
N ASP A 70 -11.70 -5.50 -7.07
CA ASP A 70 -12.03 -4.85 -5.80
C ASP A 70 -11.23 -5.50 -4.66
N GLY A 71 -10.53 -4.69 -3.87
CA GLY A 71 -9.75 -5.15 -2.72
C GLY A 71 -10.60 -5.84 -1.66
N ALA A 72 -11.85 -5.41 -1.45
CA ALA A 72 -12.74 -6.02 -0.48
C ALA A 72 -12.98 -7.51 -0.78
N ILE A 73 -13.09 -7.87 -2.07
CA ILE A 73 -13.25 -9.27 -2.52
C ILE A 73 -12.04 -10.11 -2.11
N VAL A 74 -10.83 -9.54 -2.22
CA VAL A 74 -9.60 -10.25 -1.83
C VAL A 74 -9.59 -10.51 -0.33
N PHE A 75 -9.81 -9.47 0.47
CA PHE A 75 -9.78 -9.61 1.93
C PHE A 75 -10.95 -10.43 2.49
N GLU A 76 -12.11 -10.44 1.83
CA GLU A 76 -13.21 -11.35 2.17
C GLU A 76 -12.83 -12.81 1.92
N LYS A 77 -12.16 -13.12 0.82
CA LYS A 77 -11.66 -14.48 0.56
C LYS A 77 -10.58 -14.88 1.56
N LEU A 78 -9.68 -13.97 1.90
CA LEU A 78 -8.64 -14.22 2.91
C LEU A 78 -9.24 -14.45 4.29
N SER A 79 -10.25 -13.69 4.71
CA SER A 79 -10.88 -13.87 6.01
C SER A 79 -11.67 -15.18 6.11
N LYS A 80 -12.28 -15.64 5.01
CA LYS A 80 -12.97 -16.94 4.96
C LYS A 80 -12.01 -18.13 4.81
N GLY A 81 -10.89 -17.95 4.13
CA GLY A 81 -9.85 -18.96 3.91
C GLY A 81 -8.80 -19.06 5.03
N ALA A 82 -8.80 -18.15 6.00
CA ALA A 82 -7.87 -18.15 7.13
C ALA A 82 -8.19 -19.22 8.21
N ASN A 83 -9.29 -19.98 8.06
CA ASN A 83 -9.42 -21.27 8.72
C ASN A 83 -8.52 -22.29 8.01
N TYR A 84 -7.20 -22.08 8.10
CA TYR A 84 -6.25 -23.15 7.85
C TYR A 84 -6.31 -24.08 9.06
N ASP A 85 -6.96 -25.22 8.90
CA ASP A 85 -6.87 -26.34 9.83
C ASP A 85 -5.38 -26.62 10.12
N HIS A 86 -5.00 -26.55 11.39
CA HIS A 86 -3.80 -27.17 11.94
C HIS A 86 -4.19 -28.49 12.59
#